data_AF-Q4RAQ2-F1
#
_entry.id   AF-Q4RAQ2-F1
#
_cell.length_a   1.000
_cell.length_b   1.000
_cell.length_c   1.000
_cell.angle_alpha   90.00
_cell.angle_beta   90.00
_cell.angle_gamma   90.00
#
_symmetry.space_group_name_H-M   'P 1'
#
loop_
_entity.id
_entity.type
_entity.pdbx_description
1 polymer ?
#
loop_
_entity_poly.entity_id
_entity_poly.type
_entity_poly.pdbx_seq_one_letter_code
_entity_poly.pdbx_strand_id
1 'polypeptide(L)' 'IVFQSKLHMEGFRSLKEGEEVEFTFKKSLKGLESQRVTGPGGIHCVGSERRPKGKKVQKRRSKGDR' A
#
# COMPACT_ATOMS: atom_id res chain seq x y z
N ILE A 1 -15.24 0.34 2.55
CA ILE A 1 -14.31 -0.80 2.40
C ILE A 1 -12.99 -0.33 1.84
N VAL A 2 -11.89 -0.75 2.46
CA VAL A 2 -10.53 -0.46 2.01
C VAL A 2 -9.95 -1.72 1.38
N PHE A 3 -9.47 -1.62 0.14
CA PHE A 3 -8.82 -2.73 -0.56
C PHE A 3 -7.31 -2.52 -0.59
N GLN A 4 -6.56 -3.60 -0.33
CA GLN A 4 -5.10 -3.62 -0.41
C GLN A 4 -4.58 -3.13 -1.78
N SER A 5 -5.29 -3.46 -2.86
CA SER A 5 -4.94 -3.06 -4.24
C SER A 5 -4.96 -1.55 -4.47
N LYS A 6 -5.57 -0.76 -3.57
CA LYS A 6 -5.73 0.69 -3.67
C LYS A 6 -4.72 1.47 -2.81
N LEU A 7 -3.89 0.77 -2.04
CA LEU A 7 -2.77 1.37 -1.29
C LEU A 7 -1.67 1.83 -2.24
N HIS A 8 -1.33 3.11 -2.15
CA HIS A 8 -0.26 3.76 -2.89
C HIS A 8 1.05 3.61 -2.11
N MET A 9 1.64 2.42 -2.20
CA MET A 9 2.95 2.12 -1.66
C MET A 9 3.66 1.06 -2.51
N GLU A 10 4.99 1.13 -2.52
CA GLU A 10 5.83 0.13 -3.19
C GLU A 10 6.04 -1.09 -2.26
N GLY A 11 5.89 -2.30 -2.80
CA GLY A 11 6.08 -3.53 -2.03
C GLY A 11 4.83 -4.05 -1.32
N PHE A 12 4.95 -4.41 -0.03
CA PHE A 12 3.89 -5.07 0.72
C PHE A 12 2.83 -4.06 1.17
N ARG A 13 1.72 -4.02 0.45
CA ARG A 13 0.61 -3.10 0.67
C ARG A 13 -0.06 -3.40 2.01
N SER A 14 0.30 -2.66 3.06
CA SER A 14 -0.26 -2.78 4.40
C SER A 14 -0.34 -1.40 5.02
N LEU A 15 -1.19 -1.22 6.02
CA LEU A 15 -1.24 -0.01 6.85
C LEU A 15 -0.78 -0.38 8.24
N LYS A 16 -0.04 0.52 8.90
CA LYS A 16 0.20 0.38 10.34
C LYS A 16 -1.07 0.77 11.09
N GLU A 17 -1.36 0.04 12.16
CA GLU A 17 -2.46 0.38 13.05
C GLU A 17 -2.14 1.71 13.73
N GLY A 18 -3.05 2.70 13.60
CA GLY A 18 -2.83 4.06 14.08
C GLY A 18 -1.99 4.95 13.13
N GLU A 19 -1.72 4.53 11.89
CA GLU A 19 -1.10 5.39 10.88
C GLU A 19 -2.11 6.42 10.36
N GLU A 20 -1.74 7.70 10.37
CA GLU A 20 -2.50 8.72 9.66
C GLU A 20 -2.34 8.51 8.16
N VAL A 21 -3.46 8.45 7.44
CA VAL A 21 -3.48 8.26 5.99
C VAL A 21 -4.54 9.13 5.35
N GLU A 22 -4.22 9.64 4.16
CA GLU A 22 -5.19 10.27 3.29
C GLU A 22 -5.75 9.24 2.32
N PHE A 23 -7.07 9.14 2.23
CA PHE A 23 -7.70 8.30 1.24
C PHE A 23 -8.87 9.00 0.58
N THR A 24 -9.03 8.74 -0.71
CA THR A 24 -10.21 9.14 -1.47
C THR A 24 -11.16 7.97 -1.55
N PHE A 25 -12.44 8.19 -1.32
CA PHE A 25 -13.48 7.17 -1.46
C PHE A 25 -14.50 7.54 -2.53
N LYS A 26 -15.11 6.53 -3.13
CA LYS A 26 -16.22 6.68 -4.07
C LYS A 26 -17.44 5.95 -3.52
N LYS A 27 -18.62 6.54 -3.67
CA LYS A 27 -19.89 5.87 -3.34
C LYS A 27 -20.20 4.82 -4.42
N SER A 28 -20.34 3.58 -4.00
CA SER A 28 -20.67 2.41 -4.82
C SER A 28 -21.90 1.70 -4.26
N LEU A 29 -22.42 0.72 -5.02
CA LEU A 29 -23.60 -0.07 -4.65
C LEU A 29 -23.42 -0.83 -3.33
N LYS A 30 -22.18 -1.20 -2.97
CA LYS A 30 -21.84 -1.88 -1.72
C LYS A 30 -21.44 -0.93 -0.58
N GLY A 31 -21.59 0.39 -0.77
CA GLY A 31 -21.20 1.43 0.18
C GLY A 31 -20.01 2.27 -0.31
N LEU A 32 -19.25 2.86 0.63
CA LEU A 32 -18.08 3.67 0.30
C LEU A 32 -16.88 2.77 -0.02
N GLU A 33 -16.33 2.88 -1.22
CA GLU A 33 -15.15 2.15 -1.70
C GLU A 33 -13.92 3.06 -1.72
N SER A 34 -12.81 2.62 -1.12
CA SER A 34 -11.55 3.32 -1.24
C SER A 34 -11.06 3.31 -2.70
N GLN A 35 -10.76 4.47 -3.25
CA GLN A 35 -10.22 4.61 -4.60
C GLN A 35 -8.69 4.73 -4.60
N ARG A 36 -8.13 5.45 -3.64
CA ARG A 36 -6.70 5.61 -3.41
C ARG A 36 -6.46 5.81 -1.92
N VAL A 37 -5.40 5.21 -1.39
CA VAL A 37 -4.96 5.37 0.00
C VAL A 37 -3.47 5.72 -0.02
N THR A 38 -3.11 6.86 0.55
CA THR A 38 -1.76 7.43 0.62
C THR A 38 -1.44 7.83 2.06
N GLY A 39 -0.16 8.01 2.38
CA GLY A 39 0.24 8.68 3.60
C GLY A 39 -0.11 10.18 3.57
N PRO A 40 0.07 10.88 4.70
CA PRO A 40 -0.27 12.29 4.84
C PRO A 40 0.59 13.14 3.91
N GLY A 41 -0.02 14.03 3.12
CA GLY A 41 0.68 14.82 2.11
C GLY A 41 0.98 14.04 0.83
N GLY A 42 0.27 12.94 0.57
CA GLY A 42 0.42 12.13 -0.64
C GLY A 42 1.67 11.26 -0.69
N ILE A 43 2.39 11.11 0.43
CA ILE A 43 3.55 10.24 0.55
C ILE A 43 3.15 8.75 0.52
N HIS A 44 4.14 7.87 0.34
CA HIS A 44 3.91 6.43 0.44
C HIS A 44 3.52 6.05 1.87
N CYS A 45 2.54 5.13 2.01
CA CYS A 45 2.18 4.60 3.32
C CYS A 45 3.39 3.90 3.95
N VAL A 46 3.58 4.07 5.26
CA VAL A 46 4.66 3.42 6.03
C VAL A 46 4.44 1.91 6.01
N GLY A 47 3.19 1.52 6.26
CA GLY A 47 2.78 0.13 6.33
C GLY A 47 3.23 -0.57 7.60
N SER A 48 2.70 -1.78 7.81
CA SER A 48 2.91 -2.46 9.08
C SER A 48 4.37 -2.91 9.24
N GLU A 49 4.88 -2.82 10.46
CA GLU A 49 6.18 -3.39 10.84
C GLU A 49 6.18 -4.93 10.83
N ARG A 50 5.04 -5.57 10.54
CA ARG A 50 4.96 -7.01 10.21
C ARG A 50 5.59 -7.26 8.84
N ARG A 51 6.85 -6.89 8.66
CA ARG A 51 7.70 -7.65 7.74
C ARG A 51 7.70 -9.08 8.23
N PRO A 52 7.49 -10.10 7.38
CA PRO A 52 7.99 -11.41 7.72
C PRO A 52 9.51 -11.26 7.93
N LYS A 53 9.96 -11.37 9.20
CA LYS A 53 11.36 -11.61 9.53
C LYS A 53 11.73 -12.94 8.89
N GLY A 54 12.18 -12.91 7.65
CA GLY A 54 12.61 -14.09 6.92
C GLY A 54 11.93 -14.26 5.56
N LYS A 55 12.36 -13.49 4.57
CA LYS A 55 12.73 -14.09 3.29
C LYS A 55 13.84 -13.25 2.70
N LYS A 56 14.98 -13.91 2.48
CA LYS A 56 16.14 -13.38 1.78
C LYS A 56 15.67 -12.59 0.57
N VAL A 57 16.19 -11.39 0.43
CA VAL A 57 16.09 -10.58 -0.78
C VAL A 57 16.56 -11.47 -1.95
N GLN A 58 15.63 -12.13 -2.64
CA GLN A 58 15.86 -12.52 -4.02
C GLN A 58 15.80 -11.22 -4.81
N LYS A 59 16.97 -10.59 -4.85
CA LYS A 59 17.39 -9.53 -5.75
C LYS A 59 16.68 -9.74 -7.09
N ARG A 60 15.58 -9.01 -7.32
CA ARG A 60 15.04 -8.85 -8.67
C ARG A 60 16.17 -8.18 -9.44
N ARG A 61 16.85 -8.99 -10.26
CA ARG A 61 17.90 -8.53 -11.15
C ARG A 61 17.26 -7.50 -12.08
N SER A 62 17.64 -6.24 -11.89
CA SER A 62 17.52 -5.22 -12.94
C SER A 62 18.52 -5.54 -14.04
N LYS A 63 18.12 -5.28 -15.29
CA LYS A 63 18.85 -5.31 -16.57
C LYS A 63 18.94 -6.62 -17.35
N GLY A 64 18.38 -6.54 -18.55
CA GLY A 64 18.62 -7.39 -19.71
C GLY A 64 17.94 -6.76 -20.92
N ASP A 65 18.35 -5.53 -21.26
CA ASP A 65 18.05 -4.85 -22.52
C ASP A 65 19.07 -5.37 -23.56
N ARG A 66 18.62 -6.25 -24.46
CA ARG A 66 19.12 -6.44 -25.84
C ARG A 66 18.34 -7.53 -26.57
#